data_AF-A0A8S4SIW8-F1
#
_entry.id   AF-A0A8S4SIW8-F1
#
_cell.length_a   1.000
_cell.length_b   1.000
_cell.length_c   1.000
_cell.angle_alpha   90.00
_cell.angle_beta   90.00
_cell.angle_gamma   90.00
#
_symmetry.space_group_name_H-M   'P 1'
#
loop_
_entity.id
_entity.type
_entity.pdbx_description
1 polymer ?
#
loop_
_entity_poly.entity_id
_entity_poly.type
_entity_poly.pdbx_seq_one_letter_code
_entity_poly.pdbx_strand_id
1 'polypeptide(L)'
;MSNERLAKRIFYSELENGKRKQGGQFLRYKDVQKRHLSRCNINVTHWESLAGNRKQWRHLVQQSTSYFEDKRRIEHDAYCDHLKARPPSNITYNYVDGTLTCPHCARIFSAKIGYISHIRAHERSPYM
;
A
#
# COMPACT_ATOMS: atom_id res chain seq x y z
N MET A 1 -40.86 -0.44 -1.62
CA MET A 1 -39.84 -0.42 -2.70
C MET A 1 -39.39 -1.85 -2.94
N SER A 2 -39.77 -2.46 -4.07
CA SER A 2 -39.54 -3.90 -4.33
C SER A 2 -38.04 -4.22 -4.48
N ASN A 3 -37.66 -5.43 -4.09
CA ASN A 3 -36.27 -5.91 -4.10
C ASN A 3 -35.79 -6.35 -5.49
N GLU A 4 -36.64 -6.28 -6.52
CA GLU A 4 -36.33 -6.76 -7.88
C GLU A 4 -35.49 -5.76 -8.69
N ARG A 5 -35.30 -4.53 -8.19
CA ARG A 5 -34.60 -3.50 -8.95
C ARG A 5 -33.10 -3.79 -8.98
N LEU A 6 -32.58 -4.09 -10.17
CA LEU A 6 -31.17 -4.44 -10.43
C LEU A 6 -30.18 -3.45 -9.80
N ALA A 7 -30.47 -2.16 -9.82
CA ALA A 7 -29.63 -1.13 -9.20
C ALA A 7 -29.44 -1.36 -7.69
N LYS A 8 -30.45 -1.86 -6.98
CA LYS A 8 -30.38 -2.20 -5.55
C LYS A 8 -29.52 -3.45 -5.34
N ARG A 9 -29.69 -4.49 -6.16
CA ARG A 9 -28.85 -5.71 -6.13
C ARG A 9 -27.37 -5.38 -6.36
N ILE A 10 -27.07 -4.50 -7.32
CA ILE A 10 -25.71 -4.03 -7.61
C ILE A 10 -25.15 -3.17 -6.46
N PHE A 11 -25.93 -2.23 -5.91
CA PHE A 11 -25.48 -1.35 -4.82
C PHE A 11 -25.12 -2.11 -3.53
N TYR A 12 -25.84 -3.19 -3.23
CA TYR A 12 -25.63 -3.99 -2.01
C TYR A 12 -24.81 -5.26 -2.25
N SER A 13 -24.42 -5.55 -3.50
CA SER A 13 -23.55 -6.67 -3.89
C SER A 13 -24.04 -8.04 -3.36
N GLU A 14 -25.35 -8.21 -3.18
CA GLU A 14 -25.92 -9.42 -2.58
C GLU A 14 -25.78 -10.61 -3.54
N LEU A 15 -25.07 -11.66 -3.08
CA LEU A 15 -24.95 -12.92 -3.80
C LEU A 15 -26.24 -13.72 -3.60
N GLU A 16 -26.73 -14.34 -4.67
CA GLU A 16 -27.91 -15.20 -4.62
C GLU A 16 -27.61 -16.53 -3.88
N ASN A 17 -26.38 -17.04 -3.97
CA ASN A 17 -25.87 -18.18 -3.20
C ASN A 17 -24.35 -18.06 -2.95
N GLY A 18 -23.88 -18.49 -1.77
CA GLY A 18 -22.46 -18.54 -1.37
C GLY A 18 -22.12 -17.75 -0.08
N LYS A 19 -21.13 -18.21 0.69
CA LYS A 19 -20.62 -17.49 1.89
C LYS A 19 -19.51 -16.52 1.50
N ARG A 20 -19.65 -15.24 1.90
CA ARG A 20 -18.59 -14.23 1.75
C ARG A 20 -17.39 -14.59 2.64
N LYS A 21 -16.16 -14.21 2.22
CA LYS A 21 -14.96 -14.29 3.07
C LYS A 21 -15.21 -13.52 4.38
N GLN A 22 -14.89 -14.13 5.52
CA GLN A 22 -15.02 -13.51 6.83
C GLN A 22 -14.02 -12.35 6.94
N GLY A 23 -14.52 -11.13 6.94
CA GLY A 23 -13.77 -9.87 6.98
C GLY A 23 -14.75 -8.71 7.10
N GLY A 24 -14.28 -7.57 7.63
CA GLY A 24 -15.12 -6.40 7.90
C GLY A 24 -15.87 -5.88 6.66
N GLN A 25 -16.99 -5.20 6.89
CA GLN A 25 -17.78 -4.60 5.81
C GLN A 25 -16.93 -3.63 4.97
N PHE A 26 -16.97 -3.77 3.65
CA PHE A 26 -16.35 -2.79 2.76
C PHE A 26 -16.94 -1.40 3.01
N LEU A 27 -16.08 -0.39 3.03
CA LEU A 27 -16.50 1.00 3.13
C LEU A 27 -17.42 1.35 1.97
N ARG A 28 -18.49 2.09 2.25
CA ARG A 28 -19.34 2.61 1.18
C ARG A 28 -18.58 3.71 0.44
N TYR A 29 -18.93 3.94 -0.83
CA TYR A 29 -18.32 5.00 -1.64
C TYR A 29 -18.31 6.36 -0.93
N LYS A 30 -19.43 6.72 -0.26
CA LYS A 30 -19.55 7.95 0.53
C LYS A 30 -18.49 8.06 1.63
N ASP A 31 -18.15 6.95 2.29
CA ASP A 31 -17.18 6.95 3.38
C ASP A 31 -15.76 7.21 2.86
N VAL A 32 -15.44 6.65 1.70
CA VAL A 32 -14.18 6.92 0.98
C VAL A 32 -14.11 8.39 0.56
N GLN A 33 -15.20 8.94 0.01
CA GLN A 33 -15.25 10.34 -0.42
C GLN A 33 -15.06 11.30 0.76
N LYS A 34 -15.74 11.08 1.89
CA LYS A 34 -15.56 11.88 3.11
C LYS A 34 -14.11 11.88 3.60
N ARG A 35 -13.45 10.71 3.57
CA ARG A 35 -12.04 10.58 3.93
C ARG A 35 -11.14 11.38 2.99
N HIS A 36 -11.38 11.33 1.68
CA HIS A 36 -10.59 12.07 0.71
C HIS A 36 -10.76 13.58 0.88
N LEU A 37 -12.00 14.05 1.07
CA LEU A 37 -12.26 15.47 1.35
C LEU A 37 -11.54 15.93 2.61
N SER A 38 -11.61 15.15 3.70
CA SER A 38 -10.88 15.46 4.94
C SER A 38 -9.37 15.52 4.73
N ARG A 39 -8.78 14.60 3.97
CA ARG A 39 -7.35 14.61 3.62
C ARG A 39 -6.94 15.79 2.74
N CYS A 40 -7.87 16.30 1.94
CA CYS A 40 -7.71 17.48 1.11
C CYS A 40 -8.04 18.79 1.84
N ASN A 41 -8.24 18.76 3.17
CA ASN A 41 -8.66 19.90 3.98
C ASN A 41 -9.98 20.55 3.52
N ILE A 42 -10.87 19.77 2.89
CA ILE A 42 -12.21 20.21 2.50
C ILE A 42 -13.19 19.79 3.59
N ASN A 43 -14.02 20.73 4.05
CA ASN A 43 -15.00 20.47 5.09
C ASN A 43 -16.02 19.42 4.65
N VAL A 44 -16.17 18.34 5.43
CA VAL A 44 -17.00 17.17 5.06
C VAL A 44 -18.51 17.41 5.28
N THR A 45 -18.90 18.36 6.13
CA THR A 45 -20.31 18.62 6.46
C THR A 45 -20.94 19.71 5.57
N HIS A 46 -20.14 20.65 5.07
CA HIS A 46 -20.61 21.82 4.29
C HIS A 46 -20.04 21.88 2.87
N TRP A 47 -19.48 20.79 2.34
CA TRP A 47 -18.92 20.77 0.98
C TRP A 47 -19.95 21.07 -0.11
N GLU A 48 -21.24 20.76 0.12
CA GLU A 48 -22.32 21.03 -0.83
C GLU A 48 -22.51 22.54 -1.05
N SER A 49 -22.44 23.33 0.02
CA SER A 49 -22.48 24.79 -0.07
C SER A 49 -21.30 25.34 -0.87
N LEU A 50 -20.10 24.78 -0.66
CA LEU A 50 -18.90 25.12 -1.45
C LEU A 50 -19.03 24.70 -2.92
N ALA A 51 -19.75 23.60 -3.18
CA ALA A 51 -20.00 23.07 -4.52
C ALA A 51 -21.05 23.87 -5.32
N GLY A 52 -21.81 24.75 -4.66
CA GLY A 52 -22.82 25.61 -5.28
C GLY A 52 -22.24 26.49 -6.39
N ASN A 53 -21.02 27.01 -6.22
CA ASN A 53 -20.27 27.64 -7.30
C ASN A 53 -19.35 26.64 -7.98
N ARG A 54 -19.79 26.11 -9.13
CA ARG A 54 -19.07 25.10 -9.92
C ARG A 54 -17.64 25.49 -10.30
N LYS A 55 -17.40 26.77 -10.64
CA LYS A 55 -16.05 27.22 -11.06
C LYS A 55 -15.10 27.22 -9.87
N GLN A 56 -15.53 27.83 -8.75
CA GLN A 56 -14.74 27.87 -7.52
C GLN A 56 -14.52 26.47 -6.94
N TRP A 57 -15.53 25.60 -6.97
CA TRP A 57 -15.41 24.22 -6.51
C TRP A 57 -14.35 23.42 -7.28
N ARG A 58 -14.33 23.50 -8.61
CA ARG A 58 -13.32 22.81 -9.42
C ARG A 58 -11.91 23.30 -9.11
N HIS A 59 -11.75 24.62 -8.98
CA HIS A 59 -10.47 25.22 -8.60
C HIS A 59 -10.01 24.75 -7.22
N LEU A 60 -10.90 24.81 -6.22
CA LEU A 60 -10.62 24.36 -4.85
C LEU A 60 -10.19 22.89 -4.80
N VAL A 61 -10.96 22.00 -5.45
CA VAL A 61 -10.64 20.57 -5.48
C VAL A 61 -9.30 20.32 -6.16
N GLN A 62 -9.02 20.99 -7.28
CA GLN A 62 -7.74 20.86 -7.99
C GLN A 62 -6.57 21.30 -7.09
N GLN A 63 -6.69 22.48 -6.48
CA GLN A 63 -5.67 23.04 -5.60
C GLN A 63 -5.41 22.14 -4.39
N SER A 64 -6.48 21.74 -3.68
CA SER A 64 -6.38 20.87 -2.50
C SER A 64 -5.80 19.49 -2.84
N THR A 65 -6.20 18.90 -3.98
CA THR A 65 -5.67 17.60 -4.42
C THR A 65 -4.20 17.71 -4.82
N SER A 66 -3.81 18.78 -5.53
CA SER A 66 -2.41 19.02 -5.87
C SER A 66 -1.55 19.11 -4.62
N TYR A 67 -1.96 19.94 -3.65
CA TYR A 67 -1.25 20.09 -2.38
C TYR A 67 -1.10 18.75 -1.63
N PHE A 68 -2.18 17.95 -1.56
CA PHE A 68 -2.14 16.63 -0.94
C PHE A 68 -1.14 15.69 -1.65
N GLU A 69 -1.16 15.66 -2.98
CA GLU A 69 -0.28 14.84 -3.80
C GLU A 69 1.19 15.28 -3.71
N ASP A 70 1.45 16.59 -3.68
CA ASP A 70 2.78 17.16 -3.47
C ASP A 70 3.34 16.75 -2.11
N LYS A 71 2.55 16.89 -1.04
CA LYS A 71 2.93 16.46 0.30
C LYS A 71 3.23 14.96 0.36
N ARG A 72 2.35 14.13 -0.23
CA ARG A 72 2.54 12.67 -0.26
C ARG A 72 3.83 12.28 -0.99
N ARG A 73 4.19 12.97 -2.08
CA ARG A 73 5.44 12.74 -2.80
C ARG A 73 6.65 13.07 -1.94
N ILE A 74 6.67 14.24 -1.31
CA ILE A 74 7.79 14.65 -0.43
C ILE A 74 7.97 13.66 0.72
N GLU A 75 6.89 13.25 1.38
CA GLU A 75 6.95 12.27 2.47
C GLU A 75 7.47 10.91 2.00
N HIS A 76 7.05 10.47 0.80
CA HIS A 76 7.54 9.24 0.19
C HIS A 76 9.03 9.32 -0.16
N ASP A 77 9.47 10.43 -0.76
CA ASP A 77 10.87 10.63 -1.14
C ASP A 77 11.77 10.69 0.10
N ALA A 78 11.33 11.40 1.15
CA ALA A 78 12.03 11.41 2.44
C ALA A 78 12.14 10.00 3.04
N TYR A 79 11.09 9.18 2.95
CA TYR A 79 11.15 7.79 3.38
C TYR A 79 12.15 6.97 2.55
N CYS A 80 12.12 7.11 1.22
CA CYS A 80 13.08 6.47 0.33
C CYS A 80 14.53 6.88 0.65
N ASP A 81 14.77 8.16 0.90
CA ASP A 81 16.12 8.65 1.22
C ASP A 81 16.57 8.17 2.60
N HIS A 82 15.68 8.12 3.58
CA HIS A 82 15.95 7.46 4.86
C HIS A 82 16.31 5.97 4.68
N LEU A 83 15.64 5.25 3.78
CA LEU A 83 16.00 3.86 3.46
C LEU A 83 17.37 3.74 2.77
N LYS A 84 17.72 4.65 1.87
CA LYS A 84 19.03 4.68 1.19
C LYS A 84 20.17 5.06 2.15
N ALA A 85 19.89 5.92 3.12
CA ALA A 85 20.85 6.35 4.13
C ALA A 85 21.14 5.27 5.18
N ARG A 86 20.31 4.21 5.27
CA ARG A 86 20.62 3.08 6.14
C ARG A 86 21.93 2.45 5.68
N PRO A 87 22.87 2.18 6.61
CA PRO A 87 24.11 1.53 6.25
C PRO A 87 23.80 0.19 5.57
N PRO A 88 24.54 -0.18 4.52
CA PRO A 88 24.37 -1.48 3.90
C PRO A 88 24.54 -2.55 4.98
N SER A 89 23.70 -3.58 4.93
CA SER A 89 23.82 -4.72 5.82
C SER A 89 25.24 -5.28 5.72
N ASN A 90 25.92 -5.41 6.85
CA ASN A 90 27.23 -6.06 6.92
C ASN A 90 27.04 -7.56 6.68
N ILE A 91 27.25 -8.00 5.43
CA ILE A 91 27.05 -9.38 5.00
C ILE A 91 28.35 -9.86 4.39
N THR A 92 28.90 -10.92 4.98
CA THR A 92 30.07 -11.62 4.46
C THR A 92 29.63 -12.58 3.36
N TYR A 93 30.07 -12.31 2.13
CA TYR A 93 29.87 -13.20 1.00
C TYR A 93 31.04 -14.16 0.88
N ASN A 94 30.76 -15.46 0.78
CA ASN A 94 31.78 -16.48 0.53
C ASN A 94 31.76 -16.89 -0.94
N TYR A 95 32.84 -16.59 -1.65
CA TYR A 95 33.04 -16.95 -3.05
C TYR A 95 34.10 -18.05 -3.15
N VAL A 96 33.72 -19.18 -3.74
CA VAL A 96 34.63 -20.27 -4.11
C VAL A 96 34.58 -20.39 -5.63
N ASP A 97 35.73 -20.23 -6.29
CA ASP A 97 35.87 -20.28 -7.75
C ASP A 97 34.88 -19.38 -8.50
N GLY A 98 34.64 -18.17 -7.97
CA GLY A 98 33.71 -17.19 -8.54
C GLY A 98 32.23 -17.49 -8.28
N THR A 99 31.92 -18.58 -7.58
CA THR A 99 30.57 -19.01 -7.24
C THR A 99 30.25 -18.67 -5.78
N LEU A 100 29.07 -18.13 -5.53
CA LEU A 100 28.63 -17.80 -4.17
C LEU A 100 28.18 -19.08 -3.46
N THR A 101 28.88 -19.46 -2.39
CA THR A 101 28.69 -20.76 -1.72
C THR A 101 28.49 -20.60 -0.21
N CYS A 102 27.55 -21.35 0.37
CA CYS A 102 27.38 -21.39 1.82
C CYS A 102 28.54 -22.13 2.51
N PRO A 103 29.18 -21.55 3.53
CA PRO A 103 30.26 -22.22 4.27
C PRO A 103 29.80 -23.40 5.13
N HIS A 104 28.51 -23.48 5.49
CA HIS A 104 27.99 -24.52 6.40
C HIS A 104 27.54 -25.79 5.66
N CYS A 105 26.90 -25.64 4.51
CA CYS A 105 26.31 -26.76 3.76
C CYS A 105 26.77 -26.84 2.29
N ALA A 106 27.74 -26.02 1.88
CA ALA A 106 28.29 -25.97 0.52
C ALA A 106 27.27 -25.68 -0.60
N ARG A 107 26.05 -25.22 -0.26
CA ARG A 107 25.03 -24.87 -1.25
C ARG A 107 25.47 -23.69 -2.11
N ILE A 108 25.27 -23.81 -3.42
CA ILE A 108 25.61 -22.80 -4.43
C ILE A 108 24.43 -21.85 -4.68
N PHE A 109 24.72 -20.57 -4.86
CA PHE A 109 23.75 -19.51 -5.13
C PHE A 109 24.13 -18.71 -6.38
N SER A 110 23.15 -18.43 -7.22
CA SER A 110 23.28 -17.52 -8.37
C SER A 110 23.03 -16.05 -8.03
N ALA A 111 22.37 -15.77 -6.90
CA ALA A 111 22.00 -14.42 -6.48
C ALA A 111 22.32 -14.16 -5.00
N LYS A 112 22.82 -12.95 -4.70
CA LYS A 112 23.16 -12.51 -3.33
C LYS A 112 21.96 -12.58 -2.39
N ILE A 113 20.76 -12.21 -2.83
CA ILE A 113 19.54 -12.22 -1.99
C ILE A 113 19.25 -13.65 -1.49
N GLY A 114 19.39 -14.66 -2.34
CA GLY A 114 19.17 -16.07 -1.99
C GLY A 114 20.18 -16.55 -0.93
N TYR A 115 21.46 -16.23 -1.13
CA TYR A 115 22.52 -16.52 -0.15
C TYR A 115 22.24 -15.85 1.20
N ILE A 116 21.86 -14.57 1.22
CA ILE A 116 21.56 -13.82 2.45
C ILE A 116 20.42 -14.46 3.23
N SER A 117 19.33 -14.78 2.54
CA SER A 117 18.18 -15.44 3.18
C SER A 117 18.57 -16.81 3.75
N HIS A 118 19.45 -17.54 3.07
CA HIS A 118 19.91 -18.84 3.49
C HIS A 118 20.86 -18.79 4.69
N ILE A 119 21.84 -17.87 4.70
CA ILE A 119 22.72 -17.67 5.87
C ILE A 119 21.92 -17.29 7.11
N ARG A 120 20.93 -16.40 6.97
CA ARG A 120 20.00 -16.06 8.07
C ARG A 120 19.19 -17.26 8.57
N ALA A 121 18.96 -18.27 7.73
CA ALA A 121 18.29 -19.50 8.16
C ALA A 121 19.23 -20.36 9.03
N HIS A 122 20.51 -20.48 8.67
CA HIS A 122 21.52 -21.12 9.51
C HIS A 122 21.71 -20.39 10.85
N GLU A 123 21.69 -19.05 10.87
CA GLU A 123 21.74 -18.26 12.11
C GLU A 123 20.56 -18.55 13.06
N ARG A 124 19.37 -18.83 12.51
CA ARG A 124 18.16 -19.14 13.30
C ARG A 124 18.08 -20.61 13.71
N SER A 125 18.69 -21.51 12.94
CA SER A 125 18.73 -22.95 13.21
C SER A 125 20.13 -23.48 12.87
N PRO A 126 21.03 -23.54 13.86
CA PRO A 126 22.41 -23.97 13.65
C PRO A 126 22.58 -25.44 13.22
N TYR A 127 21.50 -26.21 13.16
CA TYR A 127 21.50 -27.68 12.96
C TYR A 127 20.81 -28.14 11.67
N MET A 128 20.60 -27.24 10.70
CA MET A 128 20.27 -27.57 9.30
C MET A 128 21.52 -27.49 8.43
#